data_AF-A0A0F7ZG07-F1
#
_entry.id   AF-A0A0F7ZG07-F1
#
_cell.length_a   1.000
_cell.length_b   1.000
_cell.length_c   1.000
_cell.angle_alpha   90.00
_cell.angle_beta   90.00
_cell.angle_gamma   90.00
#
_symmetry.space_group_name_H-M   'P 1'
#
loop_
_entity.id
_entity.type
_entity.pdbx_description
1 polymer ?
#
loop_
_entity_poly.entity_id
_entity_poly.type
_entity_poly.pdbx_seq_one_letter_code
_entity_poly.pdbx_strand_id
1 'polypeptide(L)'
;MKCSIILASAAAAAVARALPSGSTPLLPWVDNARRVMAHECGFWGYSDEMCGTQIYCDAFDSATFNRPTGFANAQECLNAHEPAPTLPWLGAPDVVRPASCEPGVYSEKCPMVCGMHGIYTDQLCGTKAYCDAFDHAKPKPLGYKTSEACFDAHDRL
;
A
#
# COMPACT_ATOMS: atom_id res chain seq x y z
N MET A 1 -6.23 -84.13 12.14
CA MET A 1 -5.44 -83.21 12.97
C MET A 1 -5.20 -81.96 12.13
N LYS A 2 -5.88 -80.85 12.43
CA LYS A 2 -5.82 -79.60 11.63
C LYS A 2 -5.07 -78.55 12.43
N CYS A 3 -3.93 -78.08 11.91
CA CYS A 3 -3.17 -76.97 12.47
C CYS A 3 -3.69 -75.65 11.89
N SER A 4 -4.11 -74.73 12.74
CA SER A 4 -4.43 -73.36 12.36
C SER A 4 -3.27 -72.45 12.76
N ILE A 5 -2.64 -71.82 11.77
CA ILE A 5 -1.62 -70.79 11.93
C ILE A 5 -2.34 -69.46 12.10
N ILE A 6 -2.15 -68.78 13.24
CA ILE A 6 -2.63 -67.41 13.45
C ILE A 6 -1.47 -66.47 13.10
N LEU A 7 -1.60 -65.74 11.99
CA LEU A 7 -0.69 -64.65 11.62
C LEU A 7 -1.05 -63.41 12.44
N ALA A 8 -0.09 -62.93 13.23
CA ALA A 8 -0.18 -61.67 13.96
C ALA A 8 0.12 -60.50 13.01
N SER A 9 -0.85 -59.61 12.82
CA SER A 9 -0.64 -58.35 12.10
C SER A 9 -0.19 -57.27 13.08
N ALA A 10 1.09 -56.93 13.06
CA ALA A 10 1.61 -55.76 13.77
C ALA A 10 1.28 -54.50 12.95
N ALA A 11 0.40 -53.64 13.47
CA ALA A 11 0.14 -52.33 12.90
C ALA A 11 1.30 -51.38 13.22
N ALA A 12 2.05 -50.96 12.20
CA ALA A 12 3.03 -49.90 12.33
C ALA A 12 2.31 -48.54 12.42
N ALA A 13 2.30 -47.93 13.61
CA ALA A 13 1.83 -46.57 13.79
C ALA A 13 2.88 -45.59 13.23
N ALA A 14 2.59 -44.99 12.08
CA ALA A 14 3.38 -43.90 11.53
C ALA A 14 3.16 -42.65 12.39
N VAL A 15 4.18 -42.24 13.14
CA VAL A 15 4.18 -40.98 13.88
C VAL A 15 4.42 -39.85 12.88
N ALA A 16 3.34 -39.20 12.44
CA ALA A 16 3.44 -37.98 11.64
C ALA A 16 4.09 -36.88 12.51
N ARG A 17 5.33 -36.52 12.19
CA ARG A 17 5.98 -35.32 12.74
C ARG A 17 5.26 -34.11 12.16
N ALA A 18 4.51 -33.41 12.99
CA ALA A 18 4.05 -32.06 12.68
C ALA A 18 5.29 -31.18 12.42
N LEU A 19 5.42 -30.67 11.19
CA LEU A 19 6.41 -29.64 10.88
C LEU A 19 6.07 -28.38 11.68
N PRO A 20 7.09 -27.66 12.20
CA PRO A 20 6.84 -26.40 12.88
C PRO A 20 6.23 -25.43 11.88
N SER A 21 4.98 -25.06 12.12
CA SER A 21 4.27 -24.00 11.39
C SER A 21 4.82 -22.66 11.87
N GLY A 22 6.06 -22.35 11.52
CA GLY A 22 6.64 -21.03 11.75
C GLY A 22 6.19 -20.11 10.63
N SER A 23 5.11 -19.35 10.82
CA SER A 23 4.84 -18.22 9.92
C SER A 23 5.92 -17.18 10.14
N THR A 24 6.70 -16.89 9.10
CA THR A 24 7.57 -15.71 9.08
C THR A 24 6.72 -14.47 9.38
N PRO A 25 7.12 -13.59 10.31
CA PRO A 25 6.40 -12.34 10.56
C PRO A 25 6.27 -11.52 9.27
N LEU A 26 5.09 -10.95 9.04
CA LEU A 26 4.85 -10.05 7.91
C LEU A 26 5.62 -8.75 8.08
N LEU A 27 5.99 -8.13 6.96
CA LEU A 27 6.57 -6.79 6.93
C LEU A 27 5.49 -5.74 7.22
N PRO A 28 5.78 -4.68 7.99
CA PRO A 28 4.77 -3.70 8.34
C PRO A 28 4.30 -2.90 7.12
N TRP A 29 3.00 -2.61 7.03
CA TRP A 29 2.50 -1.70 6.01
C TRP A 29 2.97 -0.26 6.29
N VAL A 30 3.50 0.42 5.27
CA VAL A 30 3.88 1.85 5.31
C VAL A 30 2.93 2.66 4.44
N ASP A 31 2.05 3.41 5.09
CA ASP A 31 1.12 4.33 4.44
C ASP A 31 1.81 5.61 3.92
N ASN A 32 1.06 6.43 3.17
CA ASN A 32 1.54 7.71 2.64
C ASN A 32 2.06 8.66 3.73
N ALA A 33 1.43 8.69 4.91
CA ALA A 33 1.73 9.63 5.98
C ALA A 33 3.01 9.27 6.74
N ARG A 34 3.43 8.00 6.69
CA ARG A 34 4.63 7.47 7.36
C ARG A 34 5.89 7.47 6.48
N ARG A 35 5.80 7.95 5.24
CA ARG A 35 6.94 8.01 4.32
C ARG A 35 7.99 9.01 4.79
N VAL A 36 9.25 8.67 4.57
CA VAL A 36 10.40 9.54 4.80
C VAL A 36 11.03 9.83 3.45
N MET A 37 11.36 11.09 3.18
CA MET A 37 11.93 11.50 1.87
C MET A 37 11.07 11.08 0.67
N ALA A 38 9.75 11.24 0.77
CA ALA A 38 8.80 10.80 -0.27
C ALA A 38 9.08 11.34 -1.68
N HIS A 39 9.79 12.48 -1.79
CA HIS A 39 10.20 13.07 -3.06
C HIS A 39 11.34 12.30 -3.76
N GLU A 40 12.02 11.40 -3.07
CA GLU A 40 13.08 10.56 -3.63
C GLU A 40 12.53 9.26 -4.25
N CYS A 41 11.30 8.88 -3.90
CA CYS A 41 10.64 7.71 -4.46
C CYS A 41 10.62 7.74 -6.00
N GLY A 42 11.01 6.64 -6.62
CA GLY A 42 11.00 6.47 -8.07
C GLY A 42 12.39 6.56 -8.66
N PHE A 43 12.82 7.77 -9.05
CA PHE A 43 14.10 7.95 -9.76
C PHE A 43 15.30 7.51 -8.90
N TRP A 44 15.27 7.72 -7.58
CA TRP A 44 16.37 7.33 -6.69
C TRP A 44 16.25 5.91 -6.14
N GLY A 45 15.16 5.22 -6.47
CA GLY A 45 14.87 3.87 -6.02
C GLY A 45 13.49 3.76 -5.39
N TYR A 46 13.16 2.54 -4.99
CA TYR A 46 11.92 2.23 -4.32
C TYR A 46 12.20 1.44 -3.04
N SER A 47 11.63 1.91 -1.94
CA SER A 47 11.60 1.23 -0.65
C SER A 47 10.29 1.56 0.06
N ASP A 48 9.87 0.75 1.03
CA ASP A 48 8.73 1.08 1.88
C ASP A 48 8.86 2.44 2.55
N GLU A 49 10.06 2.76 3.07
CA GLU A 49 10.30 4.03 3.75
C GLU A 49 10.11 5.25 2.82
N MET A 50 10.63 5.20 1.60
CA MET A 50 10.51 6.31 0.65
C MET A 50 9.15 6.37 -0.03
N CYS A 51 8.66 5.21 -0.46
CA CYS A 51 7.53 5.10 -1.37
C CYS A 51 6.24 4.65 -0.70
N GLY A 52 6.28 4.18 0.55
CA GLY A 52 5.20 3.38 1.12
C GLY A 52 5.01 2.05 0.41
N THR A 53 4.30 1.14 1.05
CA THR A 53 4.19 -0.25 0.60
C THR A 53 3.49 -0.39 -0.74
N GLN A 54 2.40 0.36 -0.98
CA GLN A 54 1.67 0.29 -2.25
C GLN A 54 2.57 0.61 -3.46
N ILE A 55 3.26 1.75 -3.44
CA ILE A 55 4.08 2.19 -4.58
C ILE A 55 5.35 1.33 -4.68
N TYR A 56 5.93 0.94 -3.54
CA TYR A 56 7.08 0.05 -3.52
C TYR A 56 6.76 -1.30 -4.17
N CYS A 57 5.66 -1.94 -3.78
CA CYS A 57 5.26 -3.22 -4.35
C CYS A 57 4.84 -3.10 -5.82
N ASP A 58 4.09 -2.06 -6.20
CA ASP A 58 3.72 -1.83 -7.61
C ASP A 58 4.94 -1.62 -8.54
N ALA A 59 6.08 -1.17 -7.99
CA ALA A 59 7.31 -0.95 -8.75
C ALA A 59 7.90 -2.24 -9.33
N PHE A 60 7.65 -3.40 -8.72
CA PHE A 60 8.11 -4.69 -9.25
C PHE A 60 7.55 -4.98 -10.65
N ASP A 61 6.31 -4.56 -10.91
CA ASP A 61 5.65 -4.77 -12.20
C ASP A 61 5.79 -3.56 -13.13
N SER A 62 5.83 -2.34 -12.57
CA SER A 62 5.67 -1.10 -13.34
C SER A 62 6.95 -0.26 -13.49
N ALA A 63 7.97 -0.44 -12.65
CA ALA A 63 9.14 0.43 -12.69
C ALA A 63 9.99 0.17 -13.94
N THR A 64 10.30 1.26 -14.65
CA THR A 64 11.21 1.24 -15.82
C THR A 64 12.67 1.33 -15.41
N PHE A 65 12.97 2.06 -14.32
CA PHE A 65 14.31 2.27 -13.80
C PHE A 65 14.34 1.92 -12.31
N ASN A 66 15.51 1.49 -11.81
CA ASN A 66 15.72 1.11 -10.41
C ASN A 66 14.65 0.15 -9.87
N ARG A 67 14.20 -0.78 -10.73
CA ARG A 67 13.22 -1.79 -10.36
C ARG A 67 13.76 -2.60 -9.17
N PRO A 68 12.96 -2.75 -8.10
CA PRO A 68 13.31 -3.62 -6.98
C PRO A 68 13.52 -5.07 -7.39
N THR A 69 14.35 -5.81 -6.63
CA THR A 69 14.70 -7.21 -6.94
C THR A 69 14.38 -8.21 -5.81
N GLY A 70 13.77 -7.75 -4.71
CA GLY A 70 13.50 -8.57 -3.51
C GLY A 70 12.32 -9.55 -3.61
N PHE A 71 11.44 -9.37 -4.60
CA PHE A 71 10.24 -10.18 -4.85
C PHE A 71 10.09 -10.40 -6.37
N ALA A 72 9.37 -11.43 -6.80
CA ALA A 72 9.20 -11.72 -8.22
C ALA A 72 8.18 -10.79 -8.92
N ASN A 73 7.21 -10.25 -8.18
CA ASN A 73 6.15 -9.37 -8.68
C ASN A 73 5.49 -8.58 -7.54
N ALA A 74 4.59 -7.66 -7.89
CA ALA A 74 3.87 -6.84 -6.91
C ALA A 74 3.04 -7.68 -5.93
N GLN A 75 2.39 -8.75 -6.39
CA GLN A 75 1.53 -9.58 -5.53
C GLN A 75 2.32 -10.32 -4.47
N GLU A 76 3.50 -10.85 -4.81
CA GLU A 76 4.39 -11.49 -3.85
C GLU A 76 4.87 -10.49 -2.79
N CYS A 77 5.24 -9.28 -3.22
CA CYS A 77 5.59 -8.20 -2.30
C CYS A 77 4.44 -7.87 -1.34
N LEU A 78 3.22 -7.69 -1.86
CA LEU A 78 2.04 -7.38 -1.03
C LEU A 78 1.70 -8.52 -0.06
N ASN A 79 1.84 -9.78 -0.48
CA ASN A 79 1.60 -10.95 0.37
C ASN A 79 2.61 -11.08 1.52
N ALA A 80 3.81 -10.50 1.37
CA ALA A 80 4.84 -10.47 2.41
C ALA A 80 4.60 -9.35 3.44
N HIS A 81 3.66 -8.44 3.19
CA HIS A 81 3.32 -7.34 4.08
C HIS A 81 2.04 -7.60 4.88
N GLU A 82 1.91 -6.88 5.98
CA GLU A 82 0.63 -6.71 6.65
C GLU A 82 -0.41 -6.14 5.67
N PRO A 83 -1.70 -6.50 5.81
CA PRO A 83 -2.75 -5.95 4.97
C PRO A 83 -2.77 -4.42 5.03
N ALA A 84 -3.07 -3.79 3.90
CA ALA A 84 -3.28 -2.35 3.86
C ALA A 84 -4.39 -1.95 4.86
N PRO A 85 -4.16 -0.95 5.72
CA PRO A 85 -5.19 -0.47 6.62
C PRO A 85 -6.29 0.21 5.82
N THR A 86 -7.53 0.09 6.29
CA THR A 86 -8.62 0.92 5.79
C THR A 86 -8.42 2.36 6.26
N LEU A 87 -8.45 3.30 5.33
CA LEU A 87 -8.27 4.72 5.59
C LEU A 87 -9.61 5.38 5.95
N PRO A 88 -9.64 6.37 6.85
CA PRO A 88 -10.88 7.06 7.20
C PRO A 88 -11.35 7.95 6.04
N TRP A 89 -12.67 8.00 5.80
CA TRP A 89 -13.23 8.97 4.86
C TRP A 89 -13.12 10.41 5.40
N LEU A 90 -12.39 11.26 4.68
CA LEU A 90 -12.24 12.67 5.01
C LEU A 90 -13.16 13.53 4.15
N GLY A 91 -13.99 14.35 4.81
CA GLY A 91 -14.75 15.41 4.14
C GLY A 91 -13.81 16.45 3.53
N ALA A 92 -14.28 17.14 2.48
CA ALA A 92 -13.51 18.23 1.89
C ALA A 92 -13.29 19.35 2.92
N PRO A 93 -12.04 19.83 3.12
CA PRO A 93 -11.76 20.90 4.06
C PRO A 93 -12.30 22.24 3.53
N ASP A 94 -12.79 23.10 4.43
CA ASP A 94 -13.25 24.46 4.10
C ASP A 94 -12.09 25.47 4.11
N VAL A 95 -10.98 25.12 3.45
CA VAL A 95 -9.78 25.96 3.38
C VAL A 95 -9.70 26.60 2.00
N VAL A 96 -9.74 27.93 1.98
CA VAL A 96 -9.67 28.75 0.76
C VAL A 96 -8.35 29.54 0.75
N ARG A 97 -7.68 29.61 -0.40
CA ARG A 97 -6.50 30.45 -0.59
C ARG A 97 -6.95 31.84 -1.08
N PRO A 98 -6.71 32.92 -0.32
CA PRO A 98 -7.08 34.27 -0.76
C PRO A 98 -6.37 34.67 -2.06
N ALA A 99 -7.08 35.40 -2.92
CA ALA A 99 -6.52 35.89 -4.19
C ALA A 99 -5.36 36.88 -4.01
N SER A 100 -5.26 37.52 -2.84
CA SER A 100 -4.16 38.43 -2.49
C SER A 100 -2.84 37.72 -2.19
N CYS A 101 -2.83 36.38 -2.14
CA CYS A 101 -1.63 35.62 -1.83
C CYS A 101 -0.67 35.61 -3.00
N GLU A 102 0.56 36.05 -2.74
CA GLU A 102 1.63 35.99 -3.73
C GLU A 102 1.97 34.54 -4.11
N PRO A 103 2.35 34.27 -5.38
CA PRO A 103 2.82 32.96 -5.80
C PRO A 103 4.02 32.50 -4.96
N GLY A 104 3.99 31.25 -4.51
CA GLY A 104 5.07 30.65 -3.71
C GLY A 104 5.08 31.02 -2.22
N VAL A 105 4.21 31.94 -1.77
CA VAL A 105 4.09 32.26 -0.34
C VAL A 105 3.13 31.29 0.35
N TYR A 106 3.65 30.57 1.36
CA TYR A 106 2.86 29.64 2.16
C TYR A 106 2.86 30.08 3.63
N SER A 107 1.67 30.33 4.17
CA SER A 107 1.47 30.71 5.57
C SER A 107 0.04 30.38 5.99
N GLU A 108 -0.30 30.57 7.27
CA GLU A 108 -1.69 30.46 7.74
C GLU A 108 -2.66 31.36 6.96
N LYS A 109 -2.20 32.55 6.52
CA LYS A 109 -3.00 33.48 5.72
C LYS A 109 -3.02 33.15 4.23
N CYS A 110 -2.04 32.37 3.77
CA CYS A 110 -1.89 31.94 2.38
C CYS A 110 -1.63 30.43 2.33
N PRO A 111 -2.63 29.62 2.70
CA PRO A 111 -2.44 28.18 2.85
C PRO A 111 -2.26 27.49 1.50
N MET A 112 -1.70 26.28 1.53
CA MET A 112 -1.86 25.35 0.43
C MET A 112 -3.31 24.85 0.39
N VAL A 113 -3.85 24.70 -0.81
CA VAL A 113 -5.23 24.25 -1.04
C VAL A 113 -5.25 23.11 -2.04
N CYS A 114 -6.35 22.37 -2.05
CA CYS A 114 -6.57 21.25 -2.96
C CYS A 114 -6.25 21.59 -4.41
N GLY A 115 -5.54 20.68 -5.10
CA GLY A 115 -5.24 20.77 -6.53
C GLY A 115 -4.17 21.80 -6.90
N MET A 116 -3.71 22.62 -5.95
CA MET A 116 -2.63 23.58 -6.20
C MET A 116 -1.36 22.83 -6.57
N HIS A 117 -0.72 23.26 -7.66
CA HIS A 117 0.44 22.57 -8.27
C HIS A 117 0.19 21.08 -8.62
N GLY A 118 -1.08 20.69 -8.82
CA GLY A 118 -1.44 19.30 -9.09
C GLY A 118 -1.36 18.36 -7.88
N ILE A 119 -1.31 18.92 -6.66
CA ILE A 119 -1.24 18.13 -5.43
C ILE A 119 -2.65 17.78 -4.96
N TYR A 120 -2.90 16.48 -4.86
CA TYR A 120 -4.15 15.91 -4.33
C TYR A 120 -3.80 14.92 -3.22
N THR A 121 -4.34 15.16 -2.02
CA THR A 121 -4.24 14.26 -0.85
C THR A 121 -5.55 14.33 -0.06
N ASP A 122 -5.86 13.30 0.72
CA ASP A 122 -7.03 13.31 1.60
C ASP A 122 -7.07 14.55 2.51
N GLN A 123 -5.93 14.96 3.07
CA GLN A 123 -5.87 16.09 4.01
C GLN A 123 -6.12 17.44 3.33
N LEU A 124 -5.68 17.61 2.08
CA LEU A 124 -5.83 18.88 1.35
C LEU A 124 -7.16 18.98 0.60
N CYS A 125 -7.70 17.85 0.16
CA CYS A 125 -8.84 17.79 -0.77
C CYS A 125 -10.09 17.13 -0.19
N GLY A 126 -9.96 16.34 0.88
CA GLY A 126 -10.93 15.31 1.22
C GLY A 126 -10.86 14.11 0.26
N THR A 127 -11.40 12.98 0.71
CA THR A 127 -11.28 11.69 0.03
C THR A 127 -11.92 11.69 -1.35
N LYS A 128 -13.09 12.32 -1.51
CA LYS A 128 -13.76 12.37 -2.80
C LYS A 128 -12.90 13.02 -3.88
N ALA A 129 -12.46 14.25 -3.64
CA ALA A 129 -11.69 14.99 -4.64
C ALA A 129 -10.29 14.40 -4.83
N TYR A 130 -9.67 13.83 -3.78
CA TYR A 130 -8.42 13.09 -3.90
C TYR A 130 -8.57 11.84 -4.78
N CYS A 131 -9.54 10.98 -4.50
CA CYS A 131 -9.72 9.75 -5.26
C CYS A 131 -10.17 10.01 -6.70
N ASP A 132 -11.10 10.95 -6.94
CA ASP A 132 -11.52 11.31 -8.30
C ASP A 132 -10.32 11.77 -9.17
N ALA A 133 -9.30 12.39 -8.56
CA ALA A 133 -8.14 12.93 -9.26
C ALA A 133 -7.31 11.85 -9.99
N PHE A 134 -7.40 10.57 -9.59
CA PHE A 134 -6.68 9.48 -10.25
C PHE A 134 -7.12 9.24 -11.70
N ASP A 135 -8.33 9.65 -12.08
CA ASP A 135 -8.81 9.48 -13.45
C ASP A 135 -8.61 10.72 -14.33
N HIS A 136 -8.43 11.91 -13.75
CA HIS A 136 -8.43 13.16 -14.52
C HIS A 136 -7.26 14.13 -14.28
N ALA A 137 -6.58 14.07 -13.13
CA ALA A 137 -5.49 14.99 -12.83
C ALA A 137 -4.20 14.63 -13.58
N LYS A 138 -3.42 15.67 -13.93
CA LYS A 138 -2.10 15.56 -14.57
C LYS A 138 -1.10 16.47 -13.84
N PRO A 139 0.01 15.94 -13.29
CA PRO A 139 0.34 14.52 -13.20
C PRO A 139 -0.69 13.74 -12.34
N LYS A 140 -0.79 12.42 -12.58
CA LYS A 140 -1.65 11.55 -11.77
C LYS A 140 -1.13 11.56 -10.32
N PRO A 141 -2.00 11.58 -9.30
CA PRO A 141 -1.56 11.47 -7.92
C PRO A 141 -0.80 10.15 -7.69
N LEU A 142 0.09 10.14 -6.69
CA LEU A 142 0.84 8.95 -6.31
C LEU A 142 -0.03 8.02 -5.44
N GLY A 143 0.19 6.71 -5.56
CA GLY A 143 -0.44 5.69 -4.70
C GLY A 143 -1.27 4.69 -5.50
N TYR A 144 -2.48 5.09 -5.91
CA TYR A 144 -3.46 4.19 -6.54
C TYR A 144 -3.41 4.20 -8.07
N LYS A 145 -3.83 3.10 -8.69
CA LYS A 145 -3.91 3.01 -10.17
C LYS A 145 -5.15 3.71 -10.73
N THR A 146 -6.27 3.64 -10.00
CA THR A 146 -7.60 4.14 -10.39
C THR A 146 -8.30 4.82 -9.21
N SER A 147 -9.32 5.62 -9.50
CA SER A 147 -10.18 6.20 -8.45
C SER A 147 -10.89 5.11 -7.66
N GLU A 148 -11.33 4.03 -8.31
CA GLU A 148 -11.98 2.89 -7.65
C GLU A 148 -11.07 2.25 -6.60
N ALA A 149 -9.81 1.96 -6.94
CA ALA A 149 -8.85 1.42 -5.98
C ALA A 149 -8.59 2.36 -4.79
N CYS A 150 -8.62 3.68 -5.03
CA CYS A 150 -8.54 4.67 -3.97
C CYS A 150 -9.79 4.66 -3.08
N PHE A 151 -10.98 4.60 -3.67
CA PHE A 151 -12.24 4.57 -2.92
C PHE A 151 -12.45 3.29 -2.12
N ASP A 152 -11.95 2.16 -2.60
CA ASP A 152 -12.01 0.88 -1.90
C ASP A 152 -11.04 0.80 -0.72
N ALA A 153 -9.99 1.63 -0.74
CA ALA A 153 -9.07 1.76 0.39
C ALA A 153 -9.64 2.60 1.55
N HIS A 154 -10.77 3.29 1.35
CA HIS A 154 -11.38 4.17 2.34
C HIS A 154 -12.67 3.59 2.93
N ASP A 155 -12.84 3.74 4.24
CA ASP A 155 -14.07 3.38 4.94
C ASP A 155 -15.17 4.38 4.61
N ARG A 156 -16.14 3.96 3.81
CA ARG A 156 -17.28 4.79 3.40
C ARG A 156 -18.31 4.79 4.53
N LEU A 157 -18.12 5.66 5.53
CA LEU A 157 -19.07 5.89 6.62
C LEU A 157 -20.46 6.31 6.11
#